data_AF-A0A2P4T2Q6-F1
#
_entry.id   AF-A0A2P4T2Q6-F1
#
_cell.length_a   1.000
_cell.length_b   1.000
_cell.length_c   1.000
_cell.angle_alpha   90.00
_cell.angle_beta   90.00
_cell.angle_gamma   90.00
#
_symmetry.space_group_name_H-M   'P 1'
#
loop_
_entity.id
_entity.type
_entity.pdbx_description
1 polymer ?
#
loop_
_entity_poly.entity_id
_entity_poly.type
_entity_poly.pdbx_seq_one_letter_code
_entity_poly.pdbx_strand_id
1 'polypeptide(L)'
;KSFPDKSGMASTLISAKLPPDVDPTKAPIAFGRRALPKLNREIQSPEVLTQQRALMALCDLVHDPENVYQAVQIGFLENLKILLLHHDSTVRQKTTEILYIMAMHNVGRQGLIQNAVIPVLTELLDDPEDICRKNTHQVLDMMAELPEGRGIFQ
;
A
#
# COMPACT_ATOMS: atom_id res chain seq x y z
N LYS A 1 53.33 -12.87 -48.89
CA LYS A 1 52.19 -13.20 -48.00
C LYS A 1 52.67 -12.90 -46.58
N SER A 2 52.57 -11.65 -46.15
CA SER A 2 51.43 -11.04 -45.44
C SER A 2 51.32 -11.54 -43.99
N PHE A 3 51.75 -10.68 -43.07
CA PHE A 3 51.28 -10.66 -41.68
C PHE A 3 50.52 -9.35 -41.48
N PRO A 4 49.31 -9.41 -40.95
CA PRO A 4 48.80 -8.32 -40.12
C PRO A 4 48.24 -8.83 -38.77
N ASP A 5 48.77 -8.22 -37.72
CA ASP A 5 48.11 -7.44 -36.65
C ASP A 5 46.78 -7.85 -35.96
N LYS A 6 46.79 -7.55 -34.64
CA LYS A 6 45.72 -7.18 -33.69
C LYS A 6 44.99 -8.20 -32.80
N SER A 7 44.88 -7.71 -31.56
CA SER A 7 43.76 -7.79 -30.60
C SER A 7 43.46 -9.18 -30.06
N GLY A 8 43.65 -9.45 -28.77
CA GLY A 8 42.89 -8.82 -27.69
C GLY A 8 41.69 -9.70 -27.39
N MET A 9 41.54 -10.12 -26.14
CA MET A 9 40.29 -10.46 -25.42
C MET A 9 40.61 -11.47 -24.30
N ALA A 10 40.42 -10.99 -23.07
CA ALA A 10 40.47 -11.77 -21.85
C ALA A 10 39.39 -12.86 -21.87
N SER A 11 39.80 -14.08 -21.56
CA SER A 11 38.90 -15.21 -21.33
C SER A 11 38.15 -15.00 -20.02
N THR A 12 36.81 -15.04 -20.06
CA THR A 12 36.00 -15.34 -18.88
C THR A 12 34.85 -16.25 -19.30
N LEU A 13 35.05 -17.54 -19.03
CA LEU A 13 34.03 -18.58 -18.96
C LEU A 13 33.14 -18.29 -17.75
N ILE A 14 31.85 -17.98 -17.92
CA ILE A 14 30.81 -18.38 -16.95
C ILE A 14 29.53 -18.73 -17.69
N SER A 15 29.37 -20.02 -17.95
CA SER A 15 28.07 -20.65 -18.12
C SER A 15 27.40 -20.75 -16.76
N ALA A 16 26.18 -20.23 -16.63
CA ALA A 16 25.25 -20.70 -15.61
C ALA A 16 23.81 -20.56 -16.10
N LYS A 17 23.29 -21.68 -16.62
CA LYS A 17 21.85 -21.96 -16.65
C LYS A 17 21.29 -21.71 -15.23
N LEU A 18 20.18 -20.99 -15.09
CA LEU A 18 19.33 -21.09 -13.91
C LEU A 18 18.20 -22.08 -14.22
N PRO A 19 18.08 -23.20 -13.49
CA PRO A 19 16.88 -24.03 -13.49
C PRO A 19 16.18 -23.95 -12.10
N PRO A 20 15.11 -24.70 -11.85
CA PRO A 20 13.76 -24.23 -11.64
C PRO A 20 13.37 -24.29 -10.17
N ASP A 21 13.33 -23.17 -9.46
CA ASP A 21 12.66 -23.10 -8.16
C ASP A 21 12.28 -21.64 -7.86
N VAL A 22 11.15 -21.21 -8.44
CA VAL A 22 10.55 -19.91 -8.12
C VAL A 22 9.73 -20.11 -6.85
N ASP A 23 10.37 -19.86 -5.72
CA ASP A 23 9.76 -19.78 -4.41
C ASP A 23 8.56 -18.78 -4.43
N PRO A 24 7.32 -19.23 -4.14
CA PRO A 24 6.13 -18.39 -4.18
C PRO A 24 6.07 -17.30 -3.09
N THR A 25 7.03 -17.25 -2.15
CA THR A 25 7.17 -16.14 -1.20
C THR A 25 8.06 -15.00 -1.73
N LYS A 26 8.71 -15.19 -2.89
CA LYS A 26 9.50 -14.17 -3.58
C LYS A 26 8.67 -13.30 -4.53
N ALA A 27 7.50 -12.84 -4.09
CA ALA A 27 6.98 -11.62 -4.71
C ALA A 27 8.11 -10.59 -4.60
N PRO A 28 8.62 -10.01 -5.71
CA PRO A 28 9.63 -8.98 -5.59
C PRO A 28 8.93 -7.76 -5.00
N ILE A 29 8.96 -7.67 -3.67
CA ILE A 29 8.80 -6.42 -2.95
C ILE A 29 9.85 -5.53 -3.58
N ALA A 30 9.42 -4.61 -4.44
CA ALA A 30 10.32 -3.71 -5.13
C ALA A 30 10.92 -2.79 -4.06
N PHE A 31 12.02 -3.20 -3.42
CA PHE A 31 12.73 -2.43 -2.42
C PHE A 31 13.07 -1.04 -3.00
N GLY A 32 12.48 0.02 -2.43
CA GLY A 32 12.81 1.41 -2.72
C GLY A 32 11.62 2.30 -3.09
N ARG A 33 11.90 3.59 -3.39
CA ARG A 33 10.93 4.66 -3.72
C ARG A 33 9.87 4.33 -4.79
N ARG A 34 10.01 3.21 -5.51
CA ARG A 34 9.07 2.76 -6.56
C ARG A 34 8.03 1.75 -6.06
N ALA A 35 8.11 1.27 -4.82
CA ALA A 35 7.13 0.35 -4.25
C ALA A 35 5.74 0.97 -4.24
N LEU A 36 5.60 2.15 -3.61
CA LEU A 36 4.30 2.82 -3.44
C LEU A 36 3.63 3.18 -4.78
N PRO A 37 4.32 3.77 -5.79
CA PRO A 37 3.70 4.00 -7.09
C PRO A 37 3.23 2.72 -7.81
N LYS A 38 3.94 1.61 -7.64
CA LYS A 38 3.53 0.32 -8.21
C LYS A 38 2.28 -0.20 -7.49
N LEU A 39 2.29 -0.24 -6.16
CA LEU A 39 1.15 -0.66 -5.35
C LEU A 39 -0.08 0.20 -5.64
N ASN A 40 0.09 1.51 -5.82
CA ASN A 40 -1.01 2.43 -6.12
C ASN A 40 -1.73 2.08 -7.44
N ARG A 41 -1.02 1.47 -8.40
CA ARG A 41 -1.61 0.95 -9.64
C ARG A 41 -2.27 -0.41 -9.41
N GLU A 42 -1.62 -1.29 -8.65
CA GLU A 42 -2.11 -2.65 -8.40
C GLU A 42 -3.39 -2.67 -7.57
N ILE A 43 -3.58 -1.74 -6.64
CA ILE A 43 -4.84 -1.62 -5.88
C ILE A 43 -6.04 -1.19 -6.76
N GLN A 44 -5.79 -0.62 -7.94
CA GLN A 44 -6.80 -0.29 -8.94
C GLN A 44 -6.98 -1.41 -9.98
N SER A 45 -6.32 -2.55 -9.81
CA SER A 45 -6.45 -3.69 -10.72
C SER A 45 -7.90 -4.20 -10.74
N PRO A 46 -8.43 -4.64 -11.90
CA PRO A 46 -9.73 -5.31 -11.95
C PRO A 46 -9.71 -6.70 -11.28
N GLU A 47 -8.53 -7.26 -11.04
CA GLU A 47 -8.37 -8.55 -10.39
C GLU A 47 -8.28 -8.41 -8.87
N VAL A 48 -9.29 -8.90 -8.17
CA VAL A 48 -9.40 -8.85 -6.69
C VAL A 48 -8.16 -9.40 -6.00
N LEU A 49 -7.61 -10.53 -6.47
CA LEU A 49 -6.42 -11.13 -5.89
C LEU A 49 -5.19 -10.20 -5.97
N THR A 50 -5.07 -9.45 -7.07
CA THR A 50 -3.99 -8.46 -7.24
C THR A 50 -4.19 -7.28 -6.29
N GLN A 51 -5.43 -6.81 -6.10
CA GLN A 51 -5.74 -5.75 -5.13
C GLN A 51 -5.41 -6.20 -3.69
N GLN A 52 -5.84 -7.40 -3.30
CA GLN A 52 -5.58 -7.97 -1.98
C GLN A 52 -4.07 -8.07 -1.70
N ARG A 53 -3.29 -8.57 -2.66
CA ARG A 53 -1.82 -8.64 -2.54
C ARG A 53 -1.18 -7.26 -2.39
N ALA A 54 -1.65 -6.29 -3.17
CA ALA A 54 -1.14 -4.93 -3.10
C ALA A 54 -1.48 -4.26 -1.75
N LEU A 55 -2.69 -4.49 -1.23
CA LEU A 55 -3.11 -3.99 0.08
C LEU A 55 -2.33 -4.65 1.23
N MET A 56 -2.08 -5.95 1.17
CA MET A 56 -1.22 -6.63 2.15
C MET A 56 0.20 -6.06 2.16
N ALA A 57 0.81 -5.89 0.98
CA ALA A 57 2.12 -5.28 0.87
C ALA A 57 2.13 -3.82 1.36
N LEU A 58 1.02 -3.08 1.17
CA LEU A 58 0.89 -1.74 1.68
C LEU A 58 0.78 -1.71 3.21
N CYS A 59 0.03 -2.63 3.84
CA CYS A 59 -0.02 -2.77 5.30
C CYS A 59 1.40 -2.83 5.88
N ASP A 60 2.27 -3.66 5.31
CA ASP A 60 3.65 -3.81 5.78
C ASP A 60 4.46 -2.51 5.69
N LEU A 61 4.20 -1.69 4.65
CA LEU A 61 4.94 -0.44 4.42
C LEU A 61 4.45 0.72 5.29
N VAL A 62 3.14 0.84 5.56
CA VAL A 62 2.57 2.01 6.26
C VAL A 62 2.82 2.03 7.76
N HIS A 63 3.51 1.02 8.32
CA HIS A 63 4.05 1.08 9.68
C HIS A 63 5.21 2.08 9.81
N ASP A 64 5.86 2.44 8.70
CA ASP A 64 6.88 3.48 8.65
C ASP A 64 6.24 4.84 8.32
N PRO A 65 6.33 5.85 9.20
CA PRO A 65 5.73 7.17 8.95
C PRO A 65 6.28 7.87 7.70
N GLU A 66 7.49 7.57 7.23
CA GLU A 66 8.00 8.10 5.96
C GLU A 66 7.20 7.53 4.80
N ASN A 67 6.90 6.22 4.80
CA ASN A 67 6.05 5.61 3.79
C ASN A 67 4.61 6.14 3.86
N VAL A 68 4.09 6.41 5.06
CA VAL A 68 2.79 7.07 5.22
C VAL A 68 2.80 8.45 4.56
N TYR A 69 3.81 9.28 4.85
CA TYR A 69 3.97 10.59 4.22
C TYR A 69 4.00 10.47 2.69
N GLN A 70 4.84 9.59 2.15
CA GLN A 70 4.95 9.39 0.71
C GLN A 70 3.63 8.87 0.08
N ALA A 71 2.93 7.96 0.74
CA ALA A 71 1.63 7.45 0.29
C ALA A 71 0.59 8.58 0.19
N VAL A 72 0.53 9.46 1.20
CA VAL A 72 -0.32 10.65 1.17
C VAL A 72 0.06 11.56 0.00
N GLN A 73 1.35 11.84 -0.20
CA GLN A 73 1.82 12.72 -1.29
C GLN A 73 1.47 12.20 -2.69
N ILE A 74 1.47 10.89 -2.90
CA ILE A 74 1.12 10.30 -4.21
C ILE A 74 -0.39 10.05 -4.39
N GLY A 75 -1.23 10.51 -3.46
CA GLY A 75 -2.69 10.45 -3.58
C GLY A 75 -3.28 9.06 -3.31
N PHE A 76 -2.62 8.23 -2.48
CA PHE A 76 -3.08 6.86 -2.20
C PHE A 76 -4.46 6.84 -1.51
N LEU A 77 -4.77 7.85 -0.69
CA LEU A 77 -6.01 7.94 0.08
C LEU A 77 -7.27 8.03 -0.80
N GLU A 78 -7.18 8.63 -1.99
CA GLU A 78 -8.32 8.67 -2.93
C GLU A 78 -8.74 7.27 -3.38
N ASN A 79 -7.76 6.42 -3.68
CA ASN A 79 -8.05 5.04 -4.06
C ASN A 79 -8.53 4.21 -2.87
N LEU A 80 -7.98 4.43 -1.66
CA LEU A 80 -8.44 3.73 -0.47
C LEU A 80 -9.90 4.07 -0.13
N LYS A 81 -10.36 5.31 -0.33
CA LYS A 81 -11.78 5.67 -0.16
C LYS A 81 -12.70 4.83 -1.04
N ILE A 82 -12.31 4.58 -2.29
CA ILE A 82 -13.08 3.72 -3.21
C ILE A 82 -13.11 2.28 -2.69
N LEU A 83 -11.97 1.77 -2.19
CA LEU A 83 -11.85 0.40 -1.71
C LEU A 83 -12.56 0.13 -0.38
N LEU A 84 -12.89 1.18 0.39
CA LEU A 84 -13.73 1.05 1.59
C LEU A 84 -15.13 0.52 1.28
N LEU A 85 -15.65 0.77 0.08
CA LEU A 85 -16.99 0.30 -0.34
C LEU A 85 -16.92 -0.90 -1.29
N HIS A 86 -15.79 -1.60 -1.31
CA HIS A 86 -15.56 -2.72 -2.22
C HIS A 86 -16.44 -3.93 -1.86
N HIS A 87 -16.88 -4.69 -2.87
CA HIS A 87 -17.74 -5.86 -2.66
C HIS A 87 -17.02 -6.99 -1.90
N ASP A 88 -15.74 -7.21 -2.16
CA ASP A 88 -14.90 -8.19 -1.47
C ASP A 88 -14.57 -7.74 -0.04
N SER A 89 -14.88 -8.60 0.94
CA SER A 89 -14.66 -8.32 2.36
C SER A 89 -13.17 -8.19 2.71
N THR A 90 -12.30 -8.99 2.11
CA THR A 90 -10.86 -8.95 2.41
C THR A 90 -10.24 -7.62 1.97
N VAL A 91 -10.67 -7.09 0.81
CA VAL A 91 -10.29 -5.75 0.35
C VAL A 91 -10.73 -4.68 1.35
N ARG A 92 -11.99 -4.71 1.82
CA ARG A 92 -12.46 -3.74 2.84
C ARG A 92 -11.70 -3.87 4.16
N GLN A 93 -11.49 -5.10 4.64
CA GLN A 93 -10.74 -5.37 5.87
C GLN A 93 -9.32 -4.81 5.81
N LYS A 94 -8.59 -5.09 4.72
CA LYS A 94 -7.22 -4.58 4.56
C LYS A 94 -7.19 -3.06 4.37
N THR A 95 -8.16 -2.51 3.66
CA THR A 95 -8.27 -1.04 3.48
C THR A 95 -8.49 -0.33 4.82
N THR A 96 -9.44 -0.82 5.64
CA THR A 96 -9.67 -0.25 6.98
C THR A 96 -8.47 -0.43 7.91
N GLU A 97 -7.75 -1.55 7.82
CA GLU A 97 -6.51 -1.79 8.58
C GLU A 97 -5.40 -0.79 8.22
N ILE A 98 -5.21 -0.51 6.92
CA ILE A 98 -4.24 0.48 6.43
C ILE A 98 -4.56 1.86 6.98
N LEU A 99 -5.83 2.27 6.92
CA LEU A 99 -6.26 3.57 7.45
C LEU A 99 -6.07 3.65 8.98
N TYR A 100 -6.32 2.56 9.69
CA TYR A 100 -6.02 2.44 11.13
C TYR A 100 -4.53 2.62 11.42
N ILE A 101 -3.64 1.90 10.74
CA ILE A 101 -2.18 2.03 10.93
C ILE A 101 -1.73 3.46 10.60
N MET A 102 -2.20 4.03 9.48
CA MET A 102 -1.88 5.41 9.11
C MET A 102 -2.35 6.41 10.19
N ALA A 103 -3.54 6.20 10.76
CA ALA A 103 -4.10 7.05 11.81
C ALA A 103 -3.34 6.97 13.14
N MET A 104 -2.46 5.98 13.36
CA MET A 104 -1.54 5.96 14.51
C MET A 104 -0.47 7.05 14.40
N HIS A 105 -0.17 7.53 13.20
CA HIS A 105 0.83 8.56 12.93
C HIS A 105 0.20 9.94 12.71
N ASN A 106 0.79 11.01 13.26
CA ASN A 106 0.34 12.39 13.07
C ASN A 106 0.15 12.74 11.58
N VAL A 107 1.13 12.40 10.75
CA VAL A 107 1.10 12.68 9.30
C VAL A 107 -0.05 11.95 8.59
N GLY A 108 -0.36 10.73 9.01
CA GLY A 108 -1.48 9.97 8.48
C GLY A 108 -2.81 10.60 8.88
N ARG A 109 -2.99 10.98 10.16
CA ARG A 109 -4.20 11.68 10.60
C ARG A 109 -4.46 12.98 9.85
N GLN A 110 -3.41 13.80 9.65
CA GLN A 110 -3.52 15.01 8.83
C GLN A 110 -3.90 14.69 7.38
N GLY A 111 -3.32 13.64 6.80
CA GLY A 111 -3.71 13.13 5.49
C GLY A 111 -5.18 12.73 5.42
N LEU A 112 -5.70 12.00 6.42
CA LEU A 112 -7.10 11.59 6.48
C LEU A 112 -8.07 12.78 6.53
N ILE A 113 -7.74 13.83 7.29
CA ILE A 113 -8.53 15.08 7.35
C ILE A 113 -8.52 15.78 6.00
N GLN A 114 -7.33 16.01 5.44
CA GLN A 114 -7.16 16.76 4.20
C GLN A 114 -7.81 16.08 2.99
N ASN A 115 -7.91 14.75 3.00
CA ASN A 115 -8.51 13.96 1.92
C ASN A 115 -9.97 13.56 2.20
N ALA A 116 -10.60 14.12 3.25
CA ALA A 116 -11.99 13.87 3.63
C ALA A 116 -12.35 12.36 3.71
N VAL A 117 -11.51 11.58 4.38
CA VAL A 117 -11.69 10.12 4.52
C VAL A 117 -12.76 9.79 5.58
N ILE A 118 -12.93 10.65 6.58
CA ILE A 118 -13.83 10.42 7.72
C ILE A 118 -15.29 10.18 7.32
N PRO A 119 -15.91 10.99 6.44
CA PRO A 119 -17.29 10.72 5.99
C PRO A 119 -17.46 9.33 5.40
N VAL A 120 -16.53 8.86 4.56
CA VAL A 120 -16.60 7.52 3.94
C VAL A 120 -16.47 6.42 5.00
N LEU A 121 -15.61 6.61 6.00
CA LEU A 121 -15.47 5.66 7.10
C LEU A 121 -16.76 5.51 7.92
N THR A 122 -17.60 6.55 8.03
CA THR A 122 -18.88 6.42 8.75
C THR A 122 -19.85 5.43 8.09
N GLU A 123 -19.73 5.20 6.79
CA GLU A 123 -20.53 4.19 6.07
C GLU A 123 -20.17 2.76 6.50
N LEU A 124 -18.99 2.56 7.10
CA LEU A 124 -18.47 1.26 7.53
C LEU A 124 -18.83 0.94 8.99
N LEU A 125 -19.57 1.81 9.68
CA LEU A 125 -20.01 1.59 11.06
C LEU A 125 -20.99 0.41 11.19
N ASP A 126 -21.74 0.11 10.13
CA ASP A 126 -22.67 -1.02 10.03
C ASP A 126 -22.19 -2.10 9.06
N ASP A 127 -20.89 -2.15 8.74
CA ASP A 127 -20.33 -3.17 7.84
C ASP A 127 -20.62 -4.59 8.37
N PRO A 128 -21.00 -5.56 7.51
CA PRO A 128 -21.24 -6.93 7.95
C PRO A 128 -20.01 -7.59 8.62
N GLU A 129 -18.80 -7.15 8.29
CA GLU A 129 -17.56 -7.68 8.83
C GLU A 129 -17.14 -6.96 10.12
N ASP A 130 -17.07 -7.72 11.22
CA ASP A 130 -16.68 -7.21 12.54
C ASP A 130 -15.32 -6.50 12.54
N ILE A 131 -14.38 -7.00 11.72
CA ILE A 131 -13.03 -6.45 11.58
C ILE A 131 -13.09 -5.04 10.97
N CYS A 132 -13.92 -4.84 9.94
CA CYS A 132 -14.11 -3.53 9.33
C CYS A 132 -14.67 -2.53 10.34
N ARG A 133 -15.75 -2.91 11.05
CA ARG A 133 -16.34 -2.05 12.09
C ARG A 133 -15.33 -1.69 13.17
N LYS A 134 -14.58 -2.67 13.68
CA LYS A 134 -13.54 -2.47 14.70
C LYS A 134 -12.50 -1.46 14.24
N ASN A 135 -11.92 -1.67 13.05
CA ASN A 135 -10.88 -0.79 12.51
C ASN A 135 -11.43 0.63 12.31
N THR A 136 -12.64 0.76 11.77
CA THR A 136 -13.33 2.05 11.61
C THR A 136 -13.48 2.77 12.95
N HIS A 137 -13.98 2.10 14.00
CA HIS A 137 -14.10 2.71 15.32
C HIS A 137 -12.76 3.18 15.87
N GLN A 138 -11.69 2.37 15.71
CA GLN A 138 -10.35 2.74 16.16
C GLN A 138 -9.82 3.98 15.42
N VAL A 139 -10.06 4.08 14.11
CA VAL A 139 -9.71 5.30 13.36
C VAL A 139 -10.47 6.50 13.92
N LEU A 140 -11.79 6.42 14.05
CA LEU A 140 -12.60 7.54 14.53
C LEU A 140 -12.20 8.00 15.94
N ASP A 141 -11.89 7.06 16.83
CA ASP A 141 -11.43 7.36 18.20
C ASP A 141 -10.12 8.15 18.18
N MET A 142 -9.11 7.69 17.44
CA MET A 142 -7.84 8.41 17.27
C MET A 142 -8.00 9.79 16.64
N MET A 143 -9.00 9.96 15.76
CA MET A 143 -9.27 11.23 15.11
C MET A 143 -10.00 12.21 16.03
N ALA A 144 -10.85 11.73 16.95
CA ALA A 144 -11.55 12.54 17.93
C ALA A 144 -10.62 13.16 18.99
N GLU A 145 -9.49 12.52 19.27
CA GLU A 145 -8.46 13.06 20.16
C GLU A 145 -7.75 14.31 19.60
N LEU A 146 -7.77 14.50 18.27
CA LEU A 146 -7.17 15.67 17.64
C LEU A 146 -8.04 16.92 17.80
N PRO A 147 -7.46 18.08 18.18
CA PRO A 147 -8.18 19.35 18.22
C PRO A 147 -8.91 19.67 16.89
N GLU A 148 -8.27 19.38 15.76
CA GLU A 148 -8.81 19.59 14.42
C GLU A 148 -9.90 18.57 14.05
N GLY A 149 -9.86 17.37 14.62
CA GLY A 149 -10.86 16.32 14.37
C GLY A 149 -12.21 16.62 15.01
N ARG A 150 -12.26 17.39 16.11
CA ARG A 150 -13.51 17.74 16.80
C ARG A 150 -14.46 18.58 15.95
N GLY A 151 -13.93 19.38 15.01
CA GLY A 151 -14.74 20.19 14.10
C GLY A 151 -15.39 19.40 12.96
N ILE A 152 -15.01 18.13 12.75
CA ILE A 152 -15.56 17.27 11.68
C ILE A 152 -16.89 16.61 12.13
N PHE A 153 -17.07 16.43 13.44
CA PHE A 153 -18.24 15.75 14.02
C PHE A 153 -19.33 16.71 14.53
N GLN A 154 -19.20 18.02 14.30
CA GLN A 154 -20.23 19.04 14.60
C GLN A 154 -21.01 19.41 13.35
#